data_AF-A0A0R1V333-F1
#
_entry.id   AF-A0A0R1V333-F1
#
_cell.length_a   1.000
_cell.length_b   1.000
_cell.length_c   1.000
_cell.angle_alpha   90.00
_cell.angle_beta   90.00
_cell.angle_gamma   90.00
#
_symmetry.space_group_name_H-M   'P 1'
#
loop_
_entity.id
_entity.type
_entity.pdbx_description
1 polymer ?
#
loop_
_entity_poly.entity_id
_entity_poly.type
_entity_poly.pdbx_seq_one_letter_code
_entity_poly.pdbx_strand_id
1 'polypeptide(L)'
;MSGLLQHNNNSEKRIDKNVEVKTKQISRADVGFTDIEKDVIPTFDVSVRLDNHARNALMALAKTTAEKRSISEMLSIMIEDYSKKLNGNTITAYSEYLNALEEKDKLSYKLKNHK
;
A
#
# COMPACT_ATOMS: atom_id res chain seq x y z
N MET A 1 13.30 -70.47 27.81
CA MET A 1 14.46 -69.59 27.58
C MET A 1 14.85 -69.67 26.11
N SER A 2 15.05 -68.50 25.50
CA SER A 2 15.84 -68.14 24.30
C SER A 2 16.08 -69.15 23.16
N GLY A 3 15.92 -68.66 21.92
CA GLY A 3 16.34 -69.32 20.68
C GLY A 3 15.79 -68.58 19.45
N LEU A 4 16.06 -67.28 19.35
CA LEU A 4 17.04 -66.68 18.41
C LEU A 4 16.60 -66.75 16.94
N LEU A 5 16.24 -65.55 16.44
CA LEU A 5 15.80 -65.24 15.09
C LEU A 5 16.84 -65.70 14.04
N GLN A 6 16.41 -66.56 13.11
CA GLN A 6 17.20 -66.90 11.92
C GLN A 6 17.13 -65.74 10.92
N HIS A 7 18.22 -64.99 10.83
CA HIS A 7 18.45 -64.06 9.74
C HIS A 7 18.85 -64.86 8.48
N ASN A 8 17.88 -65.05 7.58
CA ASN A 8 18.18 -65.44 6.21
C ASN A 8 18.88 -64.27 5.51
N ASN A 9 20.20 -64.35 5.41
CA ASN A 9 21.02 -63.51 4.54
C ASN A 9 20.72 -63.86 3.08
N ASN A 10 19.66 -63.27 2.53
CA ASN A 10 19.51 -63.18 1.07
C ASN A 10 19.96 -61.77 0.64
N SER A 11 21.26 -61.66 0.46
CA SER A 11 21.92 -60.54 -0.20
C SER A 11 21.53 -60.55 -1.67
N GLU A 12 20.70 -59.58 -2.09
CA GLU A 12 20.70 -58.90 -3.40
C GLU A 12 19.34 -58.26 -3.70
N LYS A 13 19.03 -57.15 -3.02
CA LYS A 13 18.22 -56.07 -3.60
C LYS A 13 18.88 -54.76 -3.24
N ARG A 14 19.80 -54.32 -4.08
CA ARG A 14 20.27 -52.92 -4.06
C ARG A 14 19.07 -52.06 -4.46
N ILE A 15 18.43 -51.45 -3.46
CA ILE A 15 17.43 -50.43 -3.69
C ILE A 15 18.20 -49.20 -4.16
N ASP A 16 18.05 -48.83 -5.42
CA ASP A 16 18.63 -47.60 -5.97
C ASP A 16 18.15 -46.41 -5.14
N LYS A 17 19.10 -45.74 -4.46
CA LYS A 17 18.85 -44.56 -3.63
C LYS A 17 18.80 -43.25 -4.45
N ASN A 18 18.32 -43.30 -5.69
CA ASN A 18 18.03 -42.10 -6.47
C ASN A 18 16.56 -41.72 -6.27
N VAL A 19 16.28 -41.12 -5.11
CA VAL A 19 15.01 -40.41 -4.89
C VAL A 19 15.21 -38.98 -5.39
N GLU A 20 14.75 -38.69 -6.59
CA GLU A 20 14.56 -37.30 -7.03
C GLU A 20 13.48 -36.66 -6.18
N VAL A 21 13.90 -35.88 -5.17
CA VAL A 21 12.99 -35.03 -4.41
C VAL A 21 12.58 -33.87 -5.30
N LYS A 22 11.45 -34.02 -6.02
CA LYS A 22 10.81 -32.92 -6.73
C LYS A 22 10.26 -31.93 -5.71
N THR A 23 11.10 -30.99 -5.30
CA THR A 23 10.64 -29.82 -4.55
C THR A 23 9.82 -28.96 -5.50
N LYS A 24 8.49 -29.00 -5.37
CA LYS A 24 7.64 -28.01 -6.02
C LYS A 24 7.89 -26.69 -5.29
N GLN A 25 8.49 -25.71 -5.97
CA GLN A 25 8.47 -24.33 -5.48
C GLN A 25 7.01 -23.86 -5.55
N ILE A 26 6.35 -23.83 -4.40
CA ILE A 26 5.01 -23.29 -4.26
C ILE A 26 5.18 -21.78 -4.12
N SER A 27 4.62 -21.02 -5.06
CA SER A 27 4.68 -19.56 -4.99
C SER A 27 3.74 -19.06 -3.89
N ARG A 28 3.98 -17.87 -3.32
CA ARG A 28 3.08 -17.25 -2.32
C ARG A 28 1.63 -17.10 -2.81
N ALA A 29 1.41 -17.06 -4.12
CA ALA A 29 0.08 -17.03 -4.71
C ALA A 29 -0.66 -18.39 -4.60
N ASP A 30 0.07 -19.51 -4.63
CA ASP A 30 -0.51 -20.86 -4.60
C ASP A 30 -1.00 -21.28 -3.20
N VAL A 31 -0.55 -20.59 -2.15
CA VAL A 31 -0.96 -20.79 -0.74
C VAL A 31 -2.08 -19.85 -0.29
N GLY A 32 -2.71 -19.13 -1.22
CA GLY A 32 -3.89 -18.31 -0.93
C GLY A 32 -3.61 -16.99 -0.22
N PHE A 33 -2.37 -16.51 -0.19
CA PHE A 33 -2.05 -15.13 0.21
C PHE A 33 -2.38 -14.19 -0.97
N THR A 34 -3.66 -14.05 -1.29
CA THR A 34 -4.17 -13.02 -2.23
C THR A 34 -4.76 -11.83 -1.50
N ASP A 35 -4.40 -11.63 -0.23
CA ASP A 35 -4.62 -10.34 0.42
C ASP A 35 -3.46 -9.42 0.01
N ILE A 36 -3.51 -8.99 -1.25
CA ILE A 36 -3.05 -7.65 -1.56
C ILE A 36 -4.02 -6.77 -0.77
N GLU A 37 -3.70 -6.50 0.50
CA GLU A 37 -4.29 -5.38 1.22
C GLU A 37 -4.19 -4.24 0.22
N LYS A 38 -5.32 -3.86 -0.38
CA LYS A 38 -5.40 -2.63 -1.13
C LYS A 38 -4.88 -1.63 -0.12
N ASP A 39 -3.72 -1.07 -0.39
CA ASP A 39 -3.17 0.04 0.35
C ASP A 39 -4.19 1.16 0.13
N VAL A 40 -5.28 1.14 0.91
CA VAL A 40 -6.30 2.16 0.91
C VAL A 40 -5.57 3.31 1.53
N ILE A 41 -4.91 4.09 0.69
CA ILE A 41 -4.30 5.35 1.08
C ILE A 41 -5.47 6.12 1.72
N PRO A 42 -5.45 6.32 3.05
CA PRO A 42 -6.54 7.01 3.71
C PRO A 42 -6.57 8.42 3.13
N THR A 43 -7.60 8.73 2.33
CA THR A 43 -7.81 10.09 1.86
C THR A 43 -8.32 10.89 3.04
N PHE A 44 -7.54 11.86 3.49
CA PHE A 44 -7.90 12.66 4.65
C PHE A 44 -8.80 13.83 4.26
N ASP A 45 -9.94 13.97 4.92
CA ASP A 45 -10.77 15.16 4.80
C ASP A 45 -10.07 16.35 5.47
N VAL A 46 -9.52 17.24 4.64
CA VAL A 46 -8.85 18.47 5.11
C VAL A 46 -9.86 19.61 5.16
N SER A 47 -10.10 20.14 6.36
CA SER A 47 -10.84 21.40 6.53
C SER A 47 -9.88 22.58 6.50
N VAL A 48 -9.97 23.42 5.45
CA VAL A 48 -9.16 24.63 5.32
C VAL A 48 -9.97 25.85 5.75
N ARG A 49 -9.41 26.66 6.65
CA ARG A 49 -9.96 27.99 6.96
C ARG A 49 -9.34 29.01 6.02
N LEU A 50 -10.20 29.71 5.30
CA LEU A 50 -9.83 30.80 4.40
C LEU A 50 -10.38 32.12 4.95
N ASP A 51 -9.73 33.21 4.59
CA ASP A 51 -10.29 34.53 4.84
C ASP A 51 -11.56 34.76 3.99
N ASN A 52 -12.35 35.76 4.39
CA ASN A 52 -13.62 36.04 3.73
C ASN A 52 -13.43 36.41 2.26
N HIS A 53 -12.34 37.08 1.91
CA HIS A 53 -12.09 37.48 0.53
C HIS A 53 -11.76 36.27 -0.35
N ALA A 54 -10.83 35.39 0.04
CA ALA A 54 -10.49 34.23 -0.78
C ALA A 54 -11.67 33.25 -0.86
N ARG A 55 -12.43 33.08 0.23
CA ARG A 55 -13.65 32.26 0.22
C ARG A 55 -14.67 32.79 -0.80
N ASN A 56 -14.93 34.09 -0.81
CA ASN A 56 -15.88 34.68 -1.76
C ASN A 56 -15.38 34.59 -3.21
N ALA A 57 -14.08 34.77 -3.42
CA ALA A 57 -13.46 34.61 -4.74
C ALA A 57 -13.59 33.16 -5.25
N LEU A 58 -13.30 32.16 -4.41
CA LEU A 58 -13.48 30.75 -4.75
C LEU A 58 -14.95 30.40 -5.02
N MET A 59 -15.87 30.93 -4.20
CA MET A 59 -17.31 30.73 -4.41
C MET A 59 -17.79 31.36 -5.73
N ALA A 60 -17.29 32.54 -6.09
CA ALA A 60 -17.60 33.15 -7.37
C ALA A 60 -17.02 32.30 -8.52
N LEU A 61 -15.74 31.93 -8.42
CA LEU A 61 -15.03 31.13 -9.42
C LEU A 61 -15.75 29.80 -9.70
N ALA A 62 -16.10 29.07 -8.64
CA ALA A 62 -16.83 27.80 -8.71
C ALA A 62 -18.21 27.92 -9.37
N LYS A 63 -18.89 29.07 -9.20
CA LYS A 63 -20.18 29.36 -9.83
C LYS A 63 -20.06 29.83 -11.28
N THR A 64 -18.94 30.46 -11.65
CA THR A 64 -18.70 30.99 -13.00
C THR A 64 -18.17 29.95 -13.98
N THR A 65 -17.55 28.87 -13.50
CA THR A 65 -17.13 27.77 -14.37
C THR A 65 -18.34 27.03 -14.93
N ALA A 66 -18.29 26.69 -16.22
CA ALA A 66 -19.41 26.08 -16.97
C ALA A 66 -19.87 24.75 -16.38
N GLU A 67 -18.97 24.02 -15.73
CA GLU A 67 -19.28 22.93 -14.84
C GLU A 67 -19.42 23.52 -13.44
N LYS A 68 -20.61 23.43 -12.84
CA LYS A 68 -20.87 23.82 -11.44
C LYS A 68 -20.03 22.92 -10.51
N ARG A 69 -18.74 23.22 -10.39
CA ARG A 69 -17.78 22.48 -9.58
C ARG A 69 -17.95 22.85 -8.12
N SER A 70 -17.73 21.90 -7.23
CA SER A 70 -17.64 22.16 -5.80
C SER A 70 -16.42 23.03 -5.49
N ILE A 71 -16.45 23.73 -4.35
CA ILE A 71 -15.31 24.56 -3.92
C ILE A 71 -14.06 23.70 -3.73
N SER A 72 -14.22 22.47 -3.25
CA SER A 72 -13.13 21.50 -3.07
C SER A 72 -12.48 21.09 -4.39
N GLU A 73 -13.27 20.80 -5.42
CA GLU A 73 -12.75 20.47 -6.75
C GLU A 73 -12.00 21.65 -7.37
N MET A 74 -12.57 22.86 -7.25
CA MET A 74 -11.90 24.07 -7.73
C MET A 74 -10.58 24.31 -6.99
N LEU A 75 -10.55 24.11 -5.68
CA LEU A 75 -9.33 24.21 -4.88
C LEU A 75 -8.27 23.19 -5.34
N SER A 76 -8.66 21.93 -5.59
CA SER A 76 -7.76 20.89 -6.09
C SER A 76 -7.11 21.30 -7.41
N ILE A 77 -7.92 21.78 -8.36
CA ILE A 77 -7.44 22.22 -9.67
C ILE A 77 -6.46 23.40 -9.53
N MET A 78 -6.76 24.37 -8.65
CA MET A 78 -5.87 25.50 -8.41
C MET A 78 -4.54 25.08 -7.79
N ILE A 79 -4.55 24.13 -6.85
CA ILE A 79 -3.33 23.57 -6.26
C ILE A 79 -2.52 22.81 -7.31
N GLU A 80 -3.16 22.02 -8.18
CA GLU A 80 -2.51 21.32 -9.27
C GLU A 80 -1.92 22.26 -10.34
N ASP A 81 -2.61 23.35 -10.68
CA ASP A 81 -2.08 24.35 -11.60
C ASP A 81 -0.91 25.12 -10.98
N TYR A 82 -0.99 25.42 -9.68
CA TYR A 82 0.09 26.07 -8.95
C TYR A 82 1.31 25.14 -8.83
N SER A 83 1.11 23.85 -8.54
CA SER A 83 2.22 22.90 -8.39
C SER A 83 3.01 22.72 -9.68
N LYS A 84 2.35 22.79 -10.84
CA LYS A 84 3.01 22.77 -12.17
C LYS A 84 3.93 23.97 -12.41
N LYS A 85 3.72 25.08 -11.72
CA LYS A 85 4.51 26.32 -11.85
C LYS A 85 5.66 26.41 -10.85
N LEU A 86 5.73 25.47 -9.89
CA LEU A 86 6.77 25.46 -8.88
C LEU A 86 8.11 25.00 -9.46
N ASN A 87 9.19 25.52 -8.87
CA ASN A 87 10.54 25.06 -9.18
C ASN A 87 10.75 23.64 -8.65
N GLY A 88 11.58 22.83 -9.32
CA GLY A 88 11.84 21.43 -8.96
C GLY A 88 12.27 21.26 -7.50
N ASN A 89 13.14 22.13 -6.99
CA ASN A 89 13.57 22.09 -5.58
C ASN A 89 12.40 22.28 -4.60
N THR A 90 11.46 23.16 -4.93
CA THR A 90 10.29 23.45 -4.08
C THR A 90 9.30 22.30 -4.10
N ILE A 91 9.10 21.66 -5.26
CA ILE A 91 8.27 20.47 -5.41
C ILE A 91 8.84 19.32 -4.58
N THR A 92 10.15 19.08 -4.65
CA THR A 92 10.81 18.02 -3.86
C THR A 92 10.60 18.26 -2.37
N ALA A 93 10.82 19.49 -1.89
CA ALA A 93 10.58 19.82 -0.48
C ALA A 93 9.12 19.57 -0.06
N TYR A 94 8.13 20.00 -0.85
CA TYR A 94 6.72 19.74 -0.53
C TYR A 94 6.37 18.25 -0.57
N SER A 95 6.95 17.48 -1.48
CA SER A 95 6.79 16.02 -1.54
C SER A 95 7.35 15.33 -0.30
N GLU A 96 8.53 15.75 0.16
CA GLU A 96 9.11 15.25 1.42
C GLU A 96 8.22 15.56 2.63
N TYR A 97 7.66 16.77 2.70
CA TYR A 97 6.69 17.12 3.75
C TYR A 97 5.41 16.29 3.67
N LEU A 98 4.88 16.06 2.46
CA LEU A 98 3.70 15.23 2.24
C LEU A 98 3.95 13.79 2.74
N ASN A 99 5.08 13.19 2.35
CA ASN A 99 5.45 11.84 2.78
C ASN A 99 5.56 11.73 4.32
N ALA A 100 6.17 12.74 4.97
CA ALA A 100 6.28 12.77 6.43
C ALA A 100 4.91 12.88 7.12
N LEU A 101 3.97 13.65 6.55
CA LEU A 101 2.60 13.74 7.06
C LEU A 101 1.84 12.43 6.88
N GLU A 102 1.94 11.79 5.72
CA GLU A 102 1.33 10.49 5.47
C GLU A 102 1.87 9.41 6.40
N GLU A 103 3.18 9.39 6.65
CA GLU A 103 3.80 8.43 7.57
C GLU A 103 3.32 8.65 9.01
N LYS A 104 3.29 9.91 9.46
CA LYS A 104 2.74 10.27 10.77
C LYS A 104 1.29 9.79 10.91
N ASP A 105 0.47 9.98 9.90
CA ASP A 105 -0.93 9.59 9.95
C ASP A 105 -1.13 8.08 9.86
N LYS A 106 -0.33 7.37 9.06
CA LYS A 106 -0.27 5.89 9.05
C LYS A 106 0.10 5.35 10.43
N LEU A 107 1.07 5.95 11.11
CA LEU A 107 1.45 5.58 12.47
C LEU A 107 0.31 5.86 13.48
N SER A 108 -0.35 7.02 13.36
CA SER A 108 -1.52 7.39 14.17
C SER A 108 -2.68 6.41 14.00
N TYR A 109 -2.97 6.00 12.77
CA TYR A 109 -3.99 4.99 12.45
C TYR A 109 -3.65 3.63 13.06
N LYS A 110 -2.42 3.15 12.85
CA LYS A 110 -1.92 1.90 13.46
C LYS A 110 -2.05 1.94 14.98
N LEU A 111 -1.69 3.05 15.62
CA LEU A 111 -1.79 3.22 17.07
C LEU A 111 -3.25 3.17 17.57
N LYS A 112 -4.18 3.82 16.86
CA LYS A 112 -5.61 3.85 17.25
C LYS A 112 -6.30 2.50 17.04
N ASN A 113 -5.90 1.75 16.03
CA ASN A 113 -6.52 0.48 15.64
C ASN A 113 -5.77 -0.75 16.16
N HIS A 114 -4.73 -0.57 17.00
CA HIS A 114 -4.03 -1.64 17.72
C HIS A 114 -4.82 -2.16 18.93
N LYS A 115 -6.13 -2.40 18.77
CA LYS A 115 -6.98 -3.10 19.75
C LYS A 115 -7.28 -4.51 19.28
#